data_AF-A0A8D8S5L9-F1
#
_entry.id   AF-A0A8D8S5L9-F1
#
_cell.length_a   1.000
_cell.length_b   1.000
_cell.length_c   1.000
_cell.angle_alpha   90.00
_cell.angle_beta   90.00
_cell.angle_gamma   90.00
#
_symmetry.space_group_name_H-M   'P 1'
#
loop_
_entity.id
_entity.type
_entity.pdbx_description
1 polymer ?
#
loop_
_entity_poly.entity_id
_entity_poly.type
_entity_poly.pdbx_seq_one_letter_code
_entity_poly.pdbx_strand_id
1 'polypeptide(L)'
;MSPILKPWLRNPAIFALFGYKKREIYLRKQTRELGEEIIGKVKAKLMQKNANQDENVKPKGIIVGKSESNAENSLEDDPECSTDTALLTNFIEVIIRDQMDPTVPREDVMTHDDLISEVLTIIFAGMDTTKVVNNIILIMLALHPKIQQGVR
;
A
#
# COMPACT_ATOMS: atom_id res chain seq x y z
N MET A 1 -32.23 -11.71 18.49
CA MET A 1 -31.62 -10.75 17.54
C MET A 1 -31.75 -9.36 18.15
N SER A 2 -30.73 -8.86 18.82
CA SER A 2 -30.78 -7.54 19.44
C SER A 2 -30.77 -6.46 18.36
N PRO A 3 -31.65 -5.44 18.43
CA PRO A 3 -31.60 -4.34 17.48
C PRO A 3 -30.26 -3.63 17.66
N ILE A 4 -29.44 -3.62 16.61
CA ILE A 4 -28.22 -2.82 16.56
C ILE A 4 -28.66 -1.36 16.74
N LEU A 5 -28.46 -0.83 17.93
CA LEU A 5 -28.76 0.56 18.26
C LEU A 5 -27.91 1.41 17.32
N LYS A 6 -28.54 2.02 16.31
CA LYS A 6 -27.82 2.92 15.41
C LYS A 6 -27.23 4.04 16.28
N PRO A 7 -25.93 4.34 16.18
CA PRO A 7 -25.32 5.43 16.93
C PRO A 7 -26.16 6.69 16.73
N TRP A 8 -26.44 7.42 17.80
CA TRP A 8 -27.32 8.60 17.79
C TRP A 8 -26.94 9.64 16.71
N LEU A 9 -25.65 9.69 16.40
CA LEU A 9 -25.10 10.56 15.37
C LEU A 9 -25.58 10.19 13.96
N ARG A 10 -25.98 8.95 13.69
CA ARG A 10 -26.36 8.45 12.35
C ARG A 10 -27.87 8.49 12.12
N ASN A 11 -28.54 9.54 12.61
CA ASN A 11 -29.95 9.78 12.31
C ASN A 11 -30.09 10.34 10.88
N PRO A 12 -30.82 9.67 9.97
CA PRO A 12 -30.95 10.09 8.58
C PRO A 12 -31.64 11.45 8.42
N ALA A 13 -32.54 11.83 9.33
CA ALA A 13 -33.20 13.13 9.30
C ALA A 13 -32.22 14.26 9.63
N ILE A 14 -31.38 14.06 10.65
CA ILE A 14 -30.33 15.01 11.05
C ILE A 14 -29.28 15.14 9.93
N PHE A 15 -28.84 14.01 9.37
CA PHE A 15 -27.89 13.98 8.26
C PHE A 15 -28.41 14.64 6.98
N ALA A 16 -29.71 14.54 6.73
CA ALA A 16 -30.36 15.24 5.62
C ALA A 16 -30.49 16.75 5.91
N LEU A 17 -30.91 17.13 7.12
CA LEU A 17 -31.13 18.53 7.53
C LEU A 17 -29.86 19.37 7.44
N PHE A 18 -28.75 18.84 7.95
CA PHE A 18 -27.44 19.53 7.93
C PHE A 18 -26.68 19.36 6.61
N GLY A 19 -27.28 18.71 5.60
CA GLY A 19 -26.67 18.51 4.30
C GLY A 19 -25.48 17.54 4.30
N TYR A 20 -25.23 16.81 5.39
CA TYR A 20 -24.14 15.85 5.51
C TYR A 20 -24.22 14.73 4.47
N LYS A 21 -25.43 14.35 4.04
CA LYS A 21 -25.59 13.36 2.95
C LYS A 21 -24.93 13.80 1.65
N LYS A 22 -25.04 15.09 1.28
CA LYS A 22 -24.38 15.63 0.07
C LYS A 22 -22.87 15.62 0.25
N ARG A 23 -22.40 16.02 1.43
CA ARG A 23 -20.98 16.04 1.79
C ARG A 23 -20.38 14.63 1.79
N GLU A 24 -21.08 13.64 2.31
CA GLU A 24 -20.63 12.24 2.32
C GLU A 24 -20.44 11.71 0.91
N ILE A 25 -21.40 11.92 0.02
CA ILE A 25 -21.30 11.49 -1.39
C ILE A 25 -20.11 12.18 -2.07
N TYR A 26 -19.96 13.48 -1.85
CA TYR A 26 -18.84 14.25 -2.39
C TYR A 26 -17.48 13.75 -1.88
N LEU A 27 -17.36 13.50 -0.57
CA LEU A 27 -16.14 12.99 0.04
C LEU A 27 -15.81 11.60 -0.49
N ARG A 28 -16.78 10.68 -0.53
CA ARG A 28 -16.59 9.34 -1.12
C ARG A 28 -16.08 9.42 -2.55
N LYS A 29 -16.62 10.34 -3.35
CA LYS A 29 -16.18 10.56 -4.73
C LYS A 29 -14.73 11.05 -4.77
N GLN A 30 -14.40 12.11 -4.03
CA GLN A 30 -13.02 12.62 -3.97
C GLN A 30 -12.01 11.59 -3.48
N THR A 31 -12.37 10.85 -2.44
CA THR A 31 -11.50 9.83 -1.86
C THR A 31 -11.24 8.71 -2.87
N ARG A 32 -12.26 8.28 -3.62
CA ARG A 32 -12.09 7.31 -4.70
C ARG A 32 -11.22 7.87 -5.82
N GLU A 33 -11.46 9.10 -6.27
CA GLU A 33 -10.65 9.76 -7.31
C GLU A 33 -9.17 9.83 -6.93
N LEU A 34 -8.87 10.14 -5.66
CA LEU A 34 -7.51 10.12 -5.13
C LEU A 34 -6.89 8.71 -5.22
N GLY A 35 -7.62 7.68 -4.81
CA GLY A 35 -7.15 6.29 -4.89
C GLY A 35 -6.84 5.86 -6.33
N GLU A 36 -7.73 6.17 -7.27
CA GLU A 36 -7.55 5.91 -8.70
C GLU A 36 -6.32 6.66 -9.25
N GLU A 37 -6.11 7.92 -8.88
CA GLU A 37 -4.96 8.71 -9.30
C GLU A 37 -3.64 8.10 -8.81
N ILE A 38 -3.59 7.68 -7.55
CA ILE A 38 -2.40 7.06 -6.94
C ILE A 38 -2.07 5.74 -7.66
N ILE A 39 -3.06 4.86 -7.78
CA ILE A 39 -2.88 3.57 -8.44
C ILE A 39 -2.46 3.78 -9.89
N GLY A 40 -3.13 4.68 -10.63
CA GLY A 40 -2.79 5.00 -12.01
C GLY A 40 -1.36 5.48 -12.18
N LYS A 41 -0.89 6.39 -11.31
CA LYS A 41 0.50 6.87 -11.32
C LYS A 41 1.51 5.76 -11.04
N VAL A 42 1.21 4.89 -10.08
CA VAL A 42 2.12 3.78 -9.73
C VAL A 42 2.17 2.75 -10.86
N LYS A 43 1.02 2.36 -11.43
CA LYS A 43 0.96 1.45 -12.59
C LYS A 43 1.74 2.00 -13.78
N ALA A 44 1.58 3.29 -14.10
CA ALA A 44 2.32 3.93 -15.19
C ALA A 44 3.85 3.90 -14.96
N LYS A 45 4.30 4.19 -13.73
CA LYS A 45 5.72 4.10 -13.37
C LYS A 45 6.26 2.67 -13.48
N LEU A 46 5.47 1.68 -13.08
CA LEU A 46 5.85 0.27 -13.19
C LEU A 46 6.02 -0.16 -14.65
N MET A 47 5.08 0.20 -15.51
CA MET A 47 5.17 -0.11 -16.95
C MET A 47 6.39 0.54 -17.60
N GLN A 48 6.71 1.79 -17.25
CA GLN A 48 7.92 2.48 -17.72
C GLN A 48 9.21 1.79 -17.26
N LYS A 49 9.24 1.31 -16.00
CA LYS A 49 10.40 0.61 -15.45
C LYS A 49 10.66 -0.72 -16.16
N ASN A 50 9.60 -1.48 -16.44
CA ASN A 50 9.70 -2.75 -17.17
C ASN A 50 10.18 -2.53 -18.62
N ALA A 51 9.64 -1.52 -19.31
CA ALA A 51 10.08 -1.19 -20.68
C ALA A 51 11.57 -0.80 -20.75
N ASN A 52 12.07 -0.05 -19.77
CA ASN A 52 13.49 0.33 -19.70
C ASN A 52 14.41 -0.84 -19.30
N GLN A 53 13.88 -1.89 -18.65
CA GLN A 53 14.64 -3.10 -18.34
C GLN A 53 14.78 -4.02 -19.55
N ASP A 54 13.74 -4.15 -20.38
CA ASP A 54 13.77 -4.98 -21.59
C ASP A 54 14.74 -4.44 -22.66
N GLU A 55 14.90 -3.11 -22.78
CA GLU A 55 15.88 -2.51 -23.70
C GLU A 55 17.36 -2.74 -23.29
N ASN A 56 17.63 -3.10 -22.03
CA ASN A 56 19.00 -3.32 -21.53
C ASN A 56 19.42 -4.80 -21.53
N VAL A 57 18.60 -5.70 -22.07
CA VAL A 57 18.95 -7.13 -22.24
C VAL A 57 19.79 -7.30 -23.52
N LYS A 58 21.10 -7.13 -23.39
CA LYS A 58 22.06 -7.65 -24.38
C LYS A 58 21.88 -9.17 -24.49
N PRO A 59 21.71 -9.76 -25.69
CA PRO A 59 21.58 -11.21 -25.82
C PRO A 59 22.90 -11.86 -25.41
N LYS A 60 22.91 -12.59 -24.28
CA LYS A 60 23.99 -13.54 -24.00
C LYS A 60 23.91 -14.64 -25.05
N GLY A 61 24.92 -14.64 -25.91
CA GLY A 61 25.04 -15.54 -27.05
C GLY A 61 24.92 -17.01 -26.66
N ILE A 62 24.32 -17.75 -27.59
CA ILE A 62 24.33 -19.19 -27.71
C ILE A 62 25.76 -19.71 -27.58
N ILE A 63 26.04 -20.54 -26.58
CA ILE A 63 27.15 -21.49 -26.61
C ILE A 63 26.56 -22.88 -26.33
N VAL A 64 26.54 -23.69 -27.38
CA VAL A 64 26.30 -25.13 -27.36
C VAL A 64 27.49 -25.83 -26.70
N GLY A 65 27.23 -26.70 -25.73
CA GLY A 65 28.25 -27.57 -25.13
C GLY A 65 27.67 -28.56 -24.10
N LYS A 66 27.58 -29.84 -24.48
CA LYS A 66 27.48 -31.06 -23.64
C LYS A 66 28.60 -31.05 -22.56
N SER A 67 28.55 -31.67 -21.37
CA SER A 67 28.01 -32.97 -20.92
C SER A 67 28.23 -33.16 -19.39
N GLU A 68 27.32 -33.92 -18.75
CA GLU A 68 27.47 -34.93 -17.67
C GLU A 68 27.97 -34.62 -16.22
N SER A 69 27.09 -35.01 -15.26
CA SER A 69 27.31 -35.91 -14.10
C SER A 69 27.21 -35.38 -12.64
N ASN A 70 26.46 -36.17 -11.85
CA ASN A 70 26.53 -36.46 -10.41
C ASN A 70 25.75 -35.64 -9.35
N ALA A 71 24.60 -36.23 -8.98
CA ALA A 71 24.10 -36.60 -7.65
C ALA A 71 24.58 -35.89 -6.36
N GLU A 72 23.56 -35.48 -5.59
CA GLU A 72 23.41 -35.46 -4.12
C GLU A 72 24.14 -34.38 -3.28
N ASN A 73 23.40 -33.37 -2.80
CA ASN A 73 22.99 -33.27 -1.38
C ASN A 73 22.14 -32.03 -1.04
N SER A 74 21.00 -32.32 -0.39
CA SER A 74 20.38 -31.64 0.77
C SER A 74 20.62 -30.13 0.99
N LEU A 75 19.54 -29.34 0.91
CA LEU A 75 18.95 -28.49 1.98
C LEU A 75 18.09 -27.40 1.33
N GLU A 76 17.08 -26.95 2.06
CA GLU A 76 16.04 -26.01 1.64
C GLU A 76 16.65 -24.69 1.14
N ASP A 77 16.62 -24.47 -0.18
CA ASP A 77 16.90 -23.18 -0.77
C ASP A 77 15.59 -22.38 -0.81
N ASP A 78 15.34 -21.64 0.27
CA ASP A 78 14.52 -20.43 0.20
C ASP A 78 15.03 -19.57 -0.96
N PRO A 79 14.17 -19.04 -1.86
CA PRO A 79 14.65 -18.19 -2.93
C PRO A 79 15.27 -16.93 -2.32
N GLU A 80 16.61 -16.83 -2.44
CA GLU A 80 17.43 -15.68 -2.10
C GLU A 80 16.73 -14.38 -2.54
N CYS A 81 16.18 -13.67 -1.56
CA CYS A 81 15.70 -12.31 -1.75
C CYS A 81 16.93 -11.44 -2.04
N SER A 82 17.07 -11.00 -3.28
CA SER A 82 18.10 -10.06 -3.71
C SER A 82 17.86 -8.69 -3.03
N THR A 83 18.44 -8.52 -1.86
CA THR A 83 18.11 -7.48 -0.88
C THR A 83 18.58 -6.05 -1.23
N ASP A 84 19.33 -5.83 -2.32
CA ASP A 84 19.97 -4.52 -2.54
C ASP A 84 19.21 -3.56 -3.48
N THR A 85 18.19 -4.03 -4.23
CA THR A 85 17.31 -3.17 -5.05
C THR A 85 15.83 -3.19 -4.62
N ALA A 86 15.46 -4.07 -3.70
CA ALA A 86 14.11 -4.18 -3.13
C ALA A 86 13.79 -3.08 -2.11
N LEU A 87 14.80 -2.51 -1.44
CA LEU A 87 14.63 -1.61 -0.28
C LEU A 87 14.12 -0.20 -0.60
N LEU A 88 14.09 0.22 -1.87
CA LEU A 88 13.63 1.54 -2.30
C LEU A 88 12.30 1.50 -3.06
N THR A 89 11.52 0.43 -2.89
CA THR A 89 10.20 0.30 -3.50
C THR A 89 9.12 0.81 -2.55
N ASN A 90 8.19 1.62 -3.05
CA ASN A 90 7.10 2.12 -2.23
C ASN A 90 6.17 0.96 -1.86
N PHE A 91 5.62 0.95 -0.65
CA PHE A 91 4.72 -0.12 -0.22
C PHE A 91 3.53 -0.34 -1.19
N ILE A 92 2.97 0.75 -1.72
CA ILE A 92 1.88 0.69 -2.72
C ILE A 92 2.34 0.04 -4.04
N GLU A 93 3.60 0.23 -4.41
CA GLU A 93 4.20 -0.38 -5.59
C GLU A 93 4.35 -1.89 -5.42
N VAL A 94 4.70 -2.35 -4.21
CA VAL A 94 4.79 -3.77 -3.88
C VAL A 94 3.41 -4.43 -4.00
N ILE A 95 2.36 -3.84 -3.39
CA ILE A 95 1.00 -4.37 -3.51
C ILE A 95 0.57 -4.42 -4.98
N ILE A 96 0.77 -3.35 -5.74
CA ILE A 96 0.32 -3.32 -7.14
C ILE A 96 1.06 -4.34 -8.00
N ARG A 97 2.35 -4.57 -7.74
CA ARG A 97 3.14 -5.60 -8.46
C ARG A 97 2.63 -7.00 -8.16
N ASP A 98 2.43 -7.31 -6.89
CA ASP A 98 1.92 -8.59 -6.43
C ASP A 98 0.58 -8.92 -7.09
N GLN A 99 -0.32 -7.93 -7.14
CA GLN A 99 -1.63 -8.06 -7.78
C GLN A 99 -1.60 -8.11 -9.33
N MET A 100 -0.44 -7.85 -9.95
CA MET A 100 -0.24 -7.98 -11.40
C MET A 100 0.46 -9.28 -11.80
N ASP A 101 1.01 -10.02 -10.85
CA ASP A 101 1.77 -11.23 -11.12
C ASP A 101 0.82 -12.38 -11.50
N PRO A 102 0.99 -13.01 -12.68
CA PRO A 102 0.15 -14.13 -13.11
C PRO A 102 0.34 -15.41 -12.28
N THR A 103 1.34 -15.48 -11.41
CA THR A 103 1.63 -16.64 -10.55
C THR A 103 0.81 -16.69 -9.26
N VAL A 104 0.16 -15.58 -8.88
CA VAL A 104 -0.67 -15.51 -7.67
C VAL A 104 -1.96 -16.32 -7.85
N PRO A 105 -2.34 -17.17 -6.87
CA PRO A 105 -3.61 -17.88 -6.89
C PRO A 105 -4.79 -16.92 -7.06
N ARG A 106 -5.76 -17.26 -7.91
CA ARG A 106 -6.92 -16.38 -8.19
C ARG A 106 -7.76 -16.05 -6.95
N GLU A 107 -7.62 -16.83 -5.88
CA GLU A 107 -8.29 -16.61 -4.60
C GLU A 107 -7.69 -15.44 -3.82
N ASP A 108 -6.43 -15.10 -4.07
CA ASP A 108 -5.67 -14.02 -3.41
C ASP A 108 -5.62 -12.73 -4.25
N VAL A 109 -6.18 -12.74 -5.46
CA VAL A 109 -6.26 -11.54 -6.32
C VAL A 109 -7.41 -10.65 -5.87
N MET A 110 -7.06 -9.48 -5.34
CA MET A 110 -8.01 -8.45 -4.92
C MET A 110 -8.71 -7.81 -6.11
N THR A 111 -9.99 -7.44 -5.92
CA THR A 111 -10.71 -6.61 -6.89
C THR A 111 -10.07 -5.23 -6.95
N HIS A 112 -10.22 -4.52 -8.08
CA HIS A 112 -9.75 -3.13 -8.20
C HIS A 112 -10.36 -2.20 -7.13
N ASP A 113 -11.63 -2.41 -6.77
CA ASP A 113 -12.28 -1.66 -5.69
C ASP A 113 -11.67 -1.98 -4.31
N ASP A 114 -11.28 -3.23 -4.07
CA ASP A 114 -10.61 -3.66 -2.83
C ASP A 114 -9.20 -3.04 -2.75
N LEU A 115 -8.45 -3.06 -3.85
CA LEU A 115 -7.14 -2.41 -3.95
C LEU A 115 -7.21 -0.91 -3.63
N ILE A 116 -8.22 -0.20 -4.17
CA ILE A 116 -8.45 1.21 -3.83
C ILE A 116 -8.71 1.38 -2.33
N SER A 117 -9.56 0.51 -1.76
CA SER A 117 -9.89 0.54 -0.34
C SER A 117 -8.65 0.33 0.54
N GLU A 118 -7.79 -0.64 0.21
CA GLU A 118 -6.56 -0.94 0.95
C GLU A 118 -5.57 0.22 0.89
N VAL A 119 -5.31 0.75 -0.31
CA VAL A 119 -4.41 1.90 -0.50
C VAL A 119 -4.86 3.10 0.31
N LEU A 120 -6.16 3.42 0.28
CA LEU A 120 -6.73 4.52 1.03
C LEU A 120 -6.69 4.28 2.54
N THR A 121 -6.97 3.05 2.98
CA THR A 121 -6.97 2.68 4.40
C THR A 121 -5.61 2.96 5.02
N ILE A 122 -4.53 2.56 4.36
CA ILE A 122 -3.16 2.75 4.85
C ILE A 122 -2.78 4.22 4.90
N ILE A 123 -3.14 4.98 3.86
CA ILE A 123 -2.90 6.43 3.81
C ILE A 123 -3.62 7.14 4.95
N PHE A 124 -4.91 6.86 5.15
CA PHE A 124 -5.69 7.51 6.21
C PHE A 124 -5.25 7.07 7.60
N ALA A 125 -5.00 5.78 7.81
CA ALA A 125 -4.52 5.27 9.08
C ALA A 125 -3.17 5.90 9.46
N GLY A 126 -2.22 5.95 8.53
CA GLY A 126 -0.92 6.56 8.75
C GLY A 126 -1.02 8.05 9.03
N MET A 127 -1.79 8.80 8.23
CA MET A 127 -1.92 10.25 8.42
C MET A 127 -2.63 10.61 9.72
N ASP A 128 -3.77 9.99 10.02
CA ASP A 128 -4.61 10.40 11.15
C ASP A 128 -3.93 10.05 12.48
N THR A 129 -3.42 8.83 12.61
CA THR A 129 -2.77 8.39 13.86
C THR A 129 -1.47 9.14 14.13
N THR A 130 -0.59 9.29 13.13
CA THR A 130 0.67 10.03 13.32
C THR A 130 0.42 11.50 13.62
N LYS A 131 -0.55 12.14 12.96
CA LYS A 131 -0.90 13.54 13.24
C LYS A 131 -1.38 13.73 14.67
N VAL A 132 -2.30 12.87 15.14
CA VAL A 132 -2.84 12.95 16.49
C VAL A 132 -1.74 12.70 17.53
N VAL A 133 -0.96 11.65 17.35
CA VAL A 133 0.13 11.30 18.27
C VAL A 133 1.18 12.41 18.34
N ASN A 134 1.62 12.94 17.20
CA ASN A 134 2.59 14.04 17.18
C ASN A 134 2.05 15.29 17.88
N ASN A 135 0.77 15.62 17.69
CA ASN A 135 0.17 16.76 18.38
C ASN A 135 0.15 16.55 19.91
N ILE A 136 -0.21 15.36 20.37
CA ILE A 136 -0.18 15.03 21.80
C ILE A 136 1.25 15.10 22.35
N ILE A 137 2.24 14.57 21.62
CA ILE A 137 3.64 14.64 22.02
C ILE A 137 4.09 16.09 22.18
N LEU A 138 3.77 16.96 21.22
CA LEU A 138 4.12 18.38 21.29
C LEU A 138 3.46 19.08 22.49
N ILE A 139 2.19 18.77 22.77
CA ILE A 139 1.48 19.30 23.95
C ILE A 139 2.16 18.82 25.24
N MET A 140 2.51 17.54 25.34
CA MET A 140 3.17 16.97 26.50
C MET A 140 4.57 17.56 26.72
N LEU A 141 5.34 17.78 25.65
CA LEU A 141 6.63 18.45 25.74
C LEU A 141 6.50 19.89 26.22
N ALA A 142 5.51 20.64 25.73
CA ALA A 142 5.25 22.01 26.16
C ALA A 142 4.84 22.10 27.64
N LEU A 143 4.08 21.12 28.14
CA LEU A 143 3.66 21.05 29.55
C LEU A 143 4.78 20.61 30.50
N HIS A 144 5.80 19.92 30.00
CA HIS A 144 6.93 19.42 30.79
C HIS A 144 8.28 19.95 30.31
N PRO A 145 8.61 21.24 30.56
CA PRO A 145 9.85 21.87 30.07
C PRO A 145 11.13 21.16 30.50
N LYS A 146 11.16 20.51 31.67
CA LYS A 146 12.32 19.72 32.13
C LYS A 146 12.60 18.53 31.22
N ILE A 147 11.55 17.84 30.76
CA ILE A 147 11.67 16.71 29.83
C ILE A 147 12.05 17.24 28.44
N GLN A 148 11.42 18.33 28.01
CA GLN A 148 11.73 18.99 26.74
C GLN A 148 13.20 19.43 26.66
N GLN A 149 13.77 19.97 27.73
CA GLN A 149 15.20 20.34 27.80
C GLN A 149 16.14 19.14 27.73
N GLY A 150 15.70 17.95 28.18
CA GLY A 150 16.50 16.73 28.09
C GLY A 150 16.49 16.07 26.69
N VAL A 151 15.48 16.38 25.86
CA VAL A 151 15.35 15.87 24.48
C VAL A 151 15.91 16.85 23.45
N ARG A 152 16.01 18.14 23.81
CA ARG A 152 16.51 19.22 22.96
C ARG A 152 18.03 19.16 22.78
#